data_AF-A0A3M6VAK9-F1
#
_entry.id   AF-A0A3M6VAK9-F1
#
_cell.length_a   1.000
_cell.length_b   1.000
_cell.length_c   1.000
_cell.angle_alpha   90.00
_cell.angle_beta   90.00
_cell.angle_gamma   90.00
#
_symmetry.space_group_name_H-M   'P 1'
#
loop_
_entity.id
_entity.type
_entity.pdbx_description
1 polymer ?
#
loop_
_entity_poly.entity_id
_entity_poly.type
_entity_poly.pdbx_seq_one_letter_code
_entity_poly.pdbx_strand_id
1 'polypeptide(L)'
;MAFVRLCIIAAFTSWSGYYTQASSTKTTGLPSLEFQFTLKRSTVKVQGLTELSVFANPIELDGGDSVLYDVFSSFTERDTVHNYYLVNGIGMSSSVSNFCTENVTMQCQDFLLDELPPINTIISALNEATAVSSEAGTFQSVVECPNGNLFKVTINNIDFALCTLDSLGFTMHGSDMDVKVEYLNAHLNIRIPTSTSELNRDTVATRSSITQIGKYLLTGKLIQGNARSLKAAFSFSSNTFVDVSDKFVSLFVQINTSPEEMRENQDSFTKYWGDHLSKHAPCCSSLKFAHLNTVNDPWTSRILQQKVCARVLAVSDGSTDVKIVDTIVVTHSMGNLMLAGALANGLCTLDSSSTWMALAAPMKGSMASNFTQKSCAGNTSTTWEEFGKITGRCPPSTALKALAYQGGEYSSKSLDKAYVAAQEAYQANVFAIMCSKSSSGILSNHQAEYWAISKSIPHHSHHNDGMVEFDSCAGGIPPPKFGETWRDRFYLTKANHEDMRFLNGDSRWNEAKKPLKWLECLL
;
A
#
# COMPACT_ATOMS: atom_id res chain seq x y z
N MET A 1 -19.36 12.52 -27.62
CA MET A 1 -18.44 12.82 -26.50
C MET A 1 -18.91 13.99 -25.62
N ALA A 2 -19.40 15.12 -26.17
CA ALA A 2 -19.91 16.23 -25.35
C ALA A 2 -21.19 15.89 -24.53
N PHE A 3 -22.10 15.11 -25.10
CA PHE A 3 -23.35 14.67 -24.44
C PHE A 3 -23.11 13.74 -23.23
N VAL A 4 -22.14 12.83 -23.34
CA VAL A 4 -21.75 11.91 -22.24
C VAL A 4 -21.11 12.69 -21.09
N ARG A 5 -20.23 13.67 -21.39
CA ARG A 5 -19.65 14.55 -20.37
C ARG A 5 -20.69 15.43 -19.66
N LEU A 6 -21.71 15.93 -20.36
CA LEU A 6 -22.79 16.71 -19.74
C LEU A 6 -23.66 15.85 -18.80
N CYS A 7 -23.99 14.61 -19.19
CA CYS A 7 -24.75 13.70 -18.36
C CYS A 7 -23.98 13.25 -17.10
N ILE A 8 -22.67 13.02 -17.21
CA ILE A 8 -21.82 12.68 -16.06
C ILE A 8 -21.77 13.84 -15.05
N ILE A 9 -21.57 15.08 -15.51
CA ILE A 9 -21.51 16.26 -14.63
C ILE A 9 -22.87 16.54 -13.95
N ALA A 10 -23.98 16.45 -14.69
CA ALA A 10 -25.34 16.66 -14.16
C ALA A 10 -25.81 15.55 -13.21
N ALA A 11 -25.40 14.29 -13.47
CA ALA A 11 -25.60 13.19 -12.53
C ALA A 11 -24.74 13.37 -11.28
N PHE A 12 -23.49 13.81 -11.40
CA PHE A 12 -22.61 14.05 -10.25
C PHE A 12 -23.17 15.12 -9.31
N THR A 13 -23.66 16.24 -9.85
CA THR A 13 -24.23 17.33 -9.03
C THR A 13 -25.58 16.97 -8.43
N SER A 14 -26.43 16.24 -9.15
CA SER A 14 -27.73 15.78 -8.61
C SER A 14 -27.57 14.68 -7.55
N TRP A 15 -26.62 13.75 -7.71
CA TRP A 15 -26.44 12.65 -6.76
C TRP A 15 -25.66 13.06 -5.51
N SER A 16 -24.58 13.85 -5.66
CA SER A 16 -23.90 14.45 -4.50
C SER A 16 -24.87 15.32 -3.70
N GLY A 17 -25.68 16.14 -4.36
CA GLY A 17 -26.73 16.95 -3.70
C GLY A 17 -27.84 16.12 -3.04
N TYR A 18 -28.14 14.92 -3.54
CA TYR A 18 -29.11 14.03 -2.92
C TYR A 18 -28.60 13.42 -1.60
N TYR A 19 -27.31 13.06 -1.54
CA TYR A 19 -26.68 12.40 -0.39
C TYR A 19 -25.96 13.35 0.58
N THR A 20 -25.79 14.62 0.21
CA THR A 20 -25.28 15.70 1.05
C THR A 20 -26.28 16.87 1.01
N GLN A 21 -27.45 16.69 1.63
CA GLN A 21 -28.43 17.77 1.73
C GLN A 21 -28.08 18.71 2.90
N ALA A 22 -28.26 20.01 2.71
CA ALA A 22 -28.14 20.98 3.80
C ALA A 22 -29.20 20.66 4.88
N SER A 23 -28.75 20.40 6.11
CA SER A 23 -29.64 20.19 7.24
C SER A 23 -29.95 21.51 7.93
N SER A 24 -31.21 21.74 8.29
CA SER A 24 -31.65 22.85 9.13
C SER A 24 -31.58 22.56 10.63
N THR A 25 -31.19 21.34 11.02
CA THR A 25 -31.04 20.99 12.43
C THR A 25 -29.83 21.67 13.04
N LYS A 26 -30.09 22.67 13.89
CA LYS A 26 -29.12 23.21 14.85
C LYS A 26 -28.63 22.06 15.73
N THR A 27 -27.45 21.56 15.42
CA THR A 27 -26.62 20.83 16.36
C THR A 27 -25.45 21.73 16.74
N THR A 28 -24.94 21.48 17.94
CA THR A 28 -24.06 22.31 18.73
C THR A 28 -22.72 22.61 18.02
N GLY A 29 -22.09 23.73 18.40
CA GLY A 29 -20.66 24.01 18.33
C GLY A 29 -19.89 23.91 16.99
N LEU A 30 -19.75 22.69 16.46
CA LEU A 30 -18.78 22.32 15.43
C LEU A 30 -19.34 22.40 14.01
N PRO A 31 -18.57 22.88 13.02
CA PRO A 31 -19.00 22.91 11.64
C PRO A 31 -18.88 21.54 10.96
N SER A 32 -19.65 21.34 9.88
CA SER A 32 -19.25 20.36 8.86
C SER A 32 -17.95 20.80 8.19
N LEU A 33 -17.16 19.85 7.73
CA LEU A 33 -15.84 20.08 7.18
C LEU A 33 -15.76 19.56 5.75
N GLU A 34 -15.07 20.31 4.89
CA GLU A 34 -14.59 19.81 3.61
C GLU A 34 -13.08 19.64 3.69
N PHE A 35 -12.61 18.42 3.46
CA PHE A 35 -11.20 18.09 3.35
C PHE A 35 -10.83 17.96 1.87
N GLN A 36 -9.86 18.76 1.44
CA GLN A 36 -9.26 18.69 0.11
C GLN A 36 -7.83 18.16 0.26
N PHE A 37 -7.59 16.95 -0.22
CA PHE A 37 -6.29 16.30 -0.18
C PHE A 37 -5.56 16.55 -1.49
N THR A 38 -4.34 17.08 -1.42
CA THR A 38 -3.47 17.30 -2.59
C THR A 38 -2.22 16.43 -2.47
N LEU A 39 -2.05 15.49 -3.38
CA LEU A 39 -0.95 14.53 -3.35
C LEU A 39 0.30 15.09 -4.04
N LYS A 40 1.44 15.10 -3.33
CA LYS A 40 2.71 15.69 -3.85
C LYS A 40 3.52 14.75 -4.73
N ARG A 41 3.38 13.43 -4.53
CA ARG A 41 4.12 12.40 -5.28
C ARG A 41 3.19 11.62 -6.21
N SER A 42 3.68 11.29 -7.40
CA SER A 42 2.92 10.47 -8.37
C SER A 42 2.68 9.03 -7.91
N THR A 43 3.44 8.55 -6.93
CA THR A 43 3.36 7.19 -6.35
C THR A 43 2.27 7.01 -5.32
N VAL A 44 1.54 8.07 -5.00
CA VAL A 44 0.54 8.11 -3.93
C VAL A 44 -0.87 8.27 -4.53
N LYS A 45 -0.99 8.23 -5.86
CA LYS A 45 -2.23 8.48 -6.62
C LYS A 45 -3.30 7.44 -6.32
N VAL A 46 -4.53 7.89 -6.13
CA VAL A 46 -5.71 7.01 -6.03
C VAL A 46 -6.26 6.81 -7.42
N GLN A 47 -6.06 5.63 -8.01
CA GLN A 47 -6.71 5.31 -9.30
C GLN A 47 -6.46 6.41 -10.37
N GLY A 48 -5.30 7.07 -10.33
CA GLY A 48 -4.91 8.17 -11.22
C GLY A 48 -5.23 9.60 -10.75
N LEU A 49 -6.01 9.78 -9.69
CA LEU A 49 -6.39 11.08 -9.12
C LEU A 49 -5.28 11.67 -8.24
N THR A 50 -5.02 12.96 -8.42
CA THR A 50 -4.05 13.76 -7.62
C THR A 50 -4.72 14.58 -6.52
N GLU A 51 -6.03 14.73 -6.59
CA GLU A 51 -6.86 15.48 -5.65
C GLU A 51 -8.07 14.65 -5.23
N LEU A 52 -8.46 14.74 -3.96
CA LEU A 52 -9.63 14.06 -3.40
C LEU A 52 -10.35 15.02 -2.46
N SER A 53 -11.66 15.16 -2.63
CA SER A 53 -12.53 15.89 -1.71
C SER A 53 -13.33 14.93 -0.84
N VAL A 54 -13.32 15.17 0.47
CA VAL A 54 -14.05 14.41 1.46
C VAL A 54 -14.88 15.35 2.31
N PHE A 55 -16.17 15.08 2.41
CA PHE A 55 -17.10 15.82 3.23
C PHE A 55 -17.30 15.11 4.56
N ALA A 56 -17.33 15.86 5.66
CA ALA A 56 -17.51 15.31 6.98
C ALA A 56 -18.54 16.12 7.78
N ASN A 57 -19.48 15.45 8.43
CA ASN A 57 -20.48 16.09 9.29
C ASN A 57 -20.35 15.61 10.74
N PRO A 58 -20.28 16.52 11.73
CA PRO A 58 -20.18 16.12 13.12
C PRO A 58 -21.50 15.51 13.61
N ILE A 59 -21.38 14.39 14.29
CA ILE A 59 -22.36 13.81 15.21
C ILE A 59 -21.81 14.06 16.61
N GLU A 60 -22.31 15.12 17.24
CA GLU A 60 -22.01 15.40 18.64
C GLU A 60 -22.88 14.53 19.56
N LEU A 61 -22.24 13.90 20.53
CA LEU A 61 -22.87 13.06 21.55
C LEU A 61 -22.42 13.56 22.93
N ASP A 62 -23.08 13.07 23.99
CA ASP A 62 -22.71 13.37 25.38
C ASP A 62 -22.64 14.87 25.73
N GLY A 63 -23.57 15.67 25.20
CA GLY A 63 -23.63 17.11 25.50
C GLY A 63 -22.56 17.96 24.81
N GLY A 64 -21.83 17.40 23.83
CA GLY A 64 -20.81 18.11 23.03
C GLY A 64 -19.37 17.84 23.44
N ASP A 65 -19.13 16.90 24.37
CA ASP A 65 -17.79 16.53 24.86
C ASP A 65 -17.11 15.46 23.99
N SER A 66 -17.90 14.70 23.23
CA SER A 66 -17.42 13.69 22.30
C SER A 66 -18.00 13.91 20.90
N VAL A 67 -17.20 13.61 19.87
CA VAL A 67 -17.62 13.71 18.47
C VAL A 67 -17.23 12.48 17.68
N LEU A 68 -18.12 12.14 16.75
CA LEU A 68 -17.87 11.25 15.63
C LEU A 68 -18.29 11.98 14.36
N TYR A 69 -17.44 11.99 13.34
CA TYR A 69 -17.80 12.55 12.04
C TYR A 69 -18.31 11.45 11.12
N ASP A 70 -19.51 11.67 10.58
CA ASP A 70 -19.97 10.97 9.40
C ASP A 70 -19.21 11.50 8.18
N VAL A 71 -18.87 10.63 7.25
CA VAL A 71 -17.97 10.95 6.12
C VAL A 71 -18.59 10.51 4.81
N PHE A 72 -18.43 11.35 3.79
CA PHE A 72 -18.79 11.05 2.41
C PHE A 72 -17.68 11.47 1.47
N SER A 73 -17.35 10.60 0.52
CA SER A 73 -16.44 10.89 -0.58
C SER A 73 -16.95 10.27 -1.85
N SER A 74 -16.79 10.95 -2.97
CA SER A 74 -17.15 10.43 -4.28
C SER A 74 -16.07 10.76 -5.30
N PHE A 75 -15.76 9.81 -6.17
CA PHE A 75 -14.87 10.05 -7.29
C PHE A 75 -15.27 9.21 -8.50
N THR A 76 -14.86 9.66 -9.69
CA THR A 76 -15.12 8.97 -10.95
C THR A 76 -13.83 8.34 -11.47
N GLU A 77 -13.87 7.04 -11.76
CA GLU A 77 -12.83 6.36 -12.52
C GLU A 77 -13.39 5.92 -13.86
N ARG A 78 -12.83 6.43 -14.96
CA ARG A 78 -13.33 6.24 -16.33
C ARG A 78 -14.81 6.63 -16.45
N ASP A 79 -15.70 5.64 -16.46
CA ASP A 79 -17.16 5.78 -16.58
C ASP A 79 -17.91 5.20 -15.35
N THR A 80 -17.20 4.93 -14.24
CA THR A 80 -17.76 4.38 -13.00
C THR A 80 -17.59 5.38 -11.86
N VAL A 81 -18.66 5.60 -11.09
CA VAL A 81 -18.63 6.43 -9.88
C VAL A 81 -18.50 5.54 -8.66
N HIS A 82 -17.51 5.82 -7.84
CA HIS A 82 -17.32 5.18 -6.56
C HIS A 82 -17.67 6.15 -5.45
N ASN A 83 -18.54 5.71 -4.55
CA ASN A 83 -18.96 6.47 -3.38
C ASN A 83 -18.53 5.73 -2.11
N TYR A 84 -18.09 6.50 -1.13
CA TYR A 84 -17.66 6.01 0.17
C TYR A 84 -18.43 6.74 1.25
N TYR A 85 -18.85 5.98 2.24
CA TYR A 85 -19.67 6.43 3.35
C TYR A 85 -19.06 5.90 4.65
N LEU A 86 -18.99 6.74 5.66
CA LEU A 86 -18.84 6.34 7.05
C LEU A 86 -20.02 6.96 7.80
N VAL A 87 -20.97 6.14 8.23
CA VAL A 87 -22.17 6.64 8.92
C VAL A 87 -22.31 5.91 10.25
N ASN A 88 -22.34 6.66 11.35
CA ASN A 88 -22.34 6.13 12.71
C ASN A 88 -21.19 5.15 12.98
N GLY A 89 -20.03 5.41 12.37
CA GLY A 89 -18.83 4.57 12.53
C GLY A 89 -18.86 3.27 11.72
N ILE A 90 -19.84 3.09 10.83
CA ILE A 90 -19.94 1.95 9.91
C ILE A 90 -19.48 2.40 8.52
N GLY A 91 -18.42 1.78 8.01
CA GLY A 91 -17.87 2.05 6.68
C GLY A 91 -18.63 1.29 5.58
N MET A 92 -18.90 1.96 4.45
CA MET A 92 -19.54 1.35 3.29
C MET A 92 -19.09 2.00 1.99
N SER A 93 -19.12 1.23 0.90
CA SER A 93 -18.83 1.74 -0.45
C SER A 93 -19.89 1.30 -1.45
N SER A 94 -20.12 2.12 -2.46
CA SER A 94 -20.94 1.76 -3.61
C SER A 94 -20.24 2.12 -4.92
N SER A 95 -20.48 1.32 -5.94
CA SER A 95 -19.97 1.55 -7.28
C SER A 95 -21.14 1.57 -8.25
N VAL A 96 -21.14 2.55 -9.16
CA VAL A 96 -22.17 2.70 -10.19
C VAL A 96 -21.49 2.79 -11.55
N SER A 97 -21.76 1.82 -12.41
CA SER A 97 -21.34 1.80 -13.82
C SER A 97 -22.55 1.99 -14.73
N ASN A 98 -22.43 2.76 -15.80
CA ASN A 98 -23.50 3.10 -16.76
C ASN A 98 -24.69 3.86 -16.14
N PHE A 99 -24.62 5.19 -16.18
CA PHE A 99 -25.67 6.13 -15.73
C PHE A 99 -27.05 5.99 -16.41
N CYS A 100 -27.22 5.08 -17.37
CA CYS A 100 -28.47 4.88 -18.13
C CYS A 100 -29.28 3.64 -17.69
N THR A 101 -28.75 2.82 -16.77
CA THR A 101 -29.43 1.62 -16.24
C THR A 101 -29.09 1.48 -14.75
N GLU A 102 -30.11 1.50 -13.89
CA GLU A 102 -30.04 1.57 -12.42
C GLU A 102 -29.40 0.35 -11.72
N ASN A 103 -28.18 -0.06 -12.07
CA ASN A 103 -27.48 -1.13 -11.36
C ASN A 103 -26.47 -0.55 -10.37
N VAL A 104 -26.96 -0.09 -9.21
CA VAL A 104 -26.10 0.28 -8.07
C VAL A 104 -25.68 -0.99 -7.33
N THR A 105 -24.38 -1.26 -7.26
CA THR A 105 -23.86 -2.39 -6.49
C THR A 105 -23.32 -1.87 -5.16
N MET A 106 -23.91 -2.28 -4.05
CA MET A 106 -23.52 -1.91 -2.69
C MET A 106 -22.65 -3.02 -2.09
N GLN A 107 -21.47 -2.69 -1.59
CA GLN A 107 -20.59 -3.65 -0.92
C GLN A 107 -20.14 -3.10 0.44
N CYS A 108 -20.24 -3.94 1.48
CA CYS A 108 -19.68 -3.66 2.79
C CYS A 108 -18.22 -4.07 2.75
N GLN A 109 -17.31 -3.16 3.08
CA GLN A 109 -15.89 -3.47 2.99
C GLN A 109 -15.15 -2.91 4.21
N ASP A 110 -14.92 -3.80 5.17
CA ASP A 110 -14.18 -3.54 6.40
C ASP A 110 -12.70 -3.20 6.15
N PHE A 111 -12.22 -3.29 4.90
CA PHE A 111 -10.79 -3.27 4.55
C PHE A 111 -10.37 -2.06 3.68
N LEU A 112 -11.33 -1.26 3.19
CA LEU A 112 -11.07 -0.03 2.42
C LEU A 112 -10.73 1.18 3.33
N LEU A 113 -10.90 1.01 4.64
CA LEU A 113 -10.73 2.06 5.64
C LEU A 113 -9.26 2.45 5.87
N ASP A 114 -8.32 1.55 5.60
CA ASP A 114 -6.88 1.83 5.70
C ASP A 114 -6.38 2.81 4.61
N GLU A 115 -7.14 3.00 3.53
CA GLU A 115 -6.72 3.77 2.35
C GLU A 115 -7.60 5.00 2.09
N LEU A 116 -8.77 5.11 2.71
CA LEU A 116 -9.55 6.35 2.76
C LEU A 116 -8.89 7.32 3.76
N PRO A 117 -8.98 8.64 3.54
CA PRO A 117 -8.53 9.59 4.54
C PRO A 117 -9.21 9.31 5.88
N PRO A 118 -8.44 9.02 6.95
CA PRO A 118 -9.00 8.56 8.20
C PRO A 118 -9.52 9.76 9.00
N ILE A 119 -10.63 10.36 8.54
CA ILE A 119 -11.12 11.64 9.05
C ILE A 119 -11.24 11.64 10.57
N ASN A 120 -11.89 10.63 11.17
CA ASN A 120 -12.01 10.55 12.62
C ASN A 120 -10.66 10.41 13.36
N THR A 121 -9.65 9.81 12.73
CA THR A 121 -8.27 9.77 13.26
C THR A 121 -7.59 11.13 13.14
N ILE A 122 -7.82 11.86 12.04
CA ILE A 122 -7.37 13.26 11.89
C ILE A 122 -7.98 14.11 13.01
N ILE A 123 -9.29 14.00 13.24
CA ILE A 123 -9.99 14.71 14.33
C ILE A 123 -9.38 14.36 15.69
N SER A 124 -9.10 13.09 15.95
CA SER A 124 -8.40 12.66 17.17
C SER A 124 -7.01 13.28 17.28
N ALA A 125 -6.22 13.30 16.21
CA ALA A 125 -4.87 13.87 16.19
C ALA A 125 -4.87 15.39 16.42
N LEU A 126 -5.91 16.12 15.97
CA LEU A 126 -6.05 17.55 16.27
C LEU A 126 -6.21 17.83 17.77
N ASN A 127 -6.77 16.88 18.53
CA ASN A 127 -6.85 17.01 19.99
C ASN A 127 -5.48 16.91 20.68
N GLU A 128 -4.49 16.36 19.99
CA GLU A 128 -3.12 16.17 20.49
C GLU A 128 -2.13 17.18 19.88
N ALA A 129 -2.64 18.16 19.11
CA ALA A 129 -1.82 19.14 18.42
C ALA A 129 -0.95 19.96 19.38
N THR A 130 0.32 20.16 19.01
CA THR A 130 1.29 20.90 19.81
C THR A 130 1.75 22.15 19.07
N ALA A 131 1.80 23.29 19.76
CA ALA A 131 2.21 24.56 19.14
C ALA A 131 3.72 24.56 18.80
N VAL A 132 4.06 25.09 17.62
CA VAL A 132 5.46 25.25 17.17
C VAL A 132 5.90 26.69 17.46
N SER A 133 6.95 26.87 18.27
CA SER A 133 7.51 28.20 18.55
C SER A 133 8.34 28.72 17.37
N SER A 134 8.32 30.04 17.17
CA SER A 134 9.13 30.78 16.19
C SER A 134 10.65 30.65 16.33
N GLU A 135 11.13 29.97 17.37
CA GLU A 135 12.56 29.80 17.70
C GLU A 135 13.10 28.39 17.40
N ALA A 136 12.23 27.45 16.97
CA ALA A 136 12.65 26.11 16.56
C ALA A 136 13.16 26.13 15.10
N GLY A 137 14.41 26.57 14.94
CA GLY A 137 15.13 26.54 13.67
C GLY A 137 15.17 25.14 13.06
N THR A 138 14.42 24.98 11.96
CA THR A 138 14.73 24.26 10.70
C THR A 138 13.48 24.12 9.81
N PHE A 139 12.26 24.36 10.32
CA PHE A 139 11.02 24.27 9.52
C PHE A 139 10.50 25.60 8.97
N GLN A 140 10.94 26.73 9.54
CA GLN A 140 10.58 28.07 9.07
C GLN A 140 11.07 28.37 7.64
N SER A 141 11.88 27.49 7.03
CA SER A 141 12.35 27.62 5.66
C SER A 141 11.51 26.88 4.61
N VAL A 142 10.46 26.11 4.97
CA VAL A 142 9.69 25.31 3.97
C VAL A 142 8.17 25.53 4.02
N VAL A 143 7.57 25.87 5.17
CA VAL A 143 6.12 26.10 5.26
C VAL A 143 5.85 27.49 5.84
N GLU A 144 5.48 28.43 4.98
CA GLU A 144 5.03 29.76 5.39
C GLU A 144 3.59 29.65 5.92
N CYS A 145 3.38 30.10 7.17
CA CYS A 145 2.04 30.26 7.75
C CYS A 145 1.76 31.75 8.01
N PRO A 146 1.62 32.57 6.95
CA PRO A 146 1.46 34.01 7.09
C PRO A 146 0.13 34.30 7.79
N ASN A 147 0.20 34.97 8.95
CA ASN A 147 -0.92 35.36 9.81
C ASN A 147 -1.63 34.23 10.58
N GLY A 148 -1.11 33.00 10.57
CA GLY A 148 -1.69 31.85 11.28
C GLY A 148 -0.84 31.34 12.44
N ASN A 149 -1.41 30.46 13.26
CA ASN A 149 -0.70 29.68 14.26
C ASN A 149 -0.23 28.36 13.65
N LEU A 150 0.99 27.96 13.99
CA LEU A 150 1.62 26.73 13.50
C LEU A 150 1.58 25.64 14.59
N PHE A 151 1.10 24.46 14.23
CA PHE A 151 1.04 23.29 15.11
C PHE A 151 1.69 22.07 14.45
N LYS A 152 2.24 21.18 15.27
CA LYS A 152 2.58 19.82 14.87
C LYS A 152 1.38 18.91 15.17
N VAL A 153 1.01 18.10 14.20
CA VAL A 153 -0.04 17.07 14.31
C VAL A 153 0.53 15.76 13.78
N THR A 154 0.32 14.65 14.50
CA THR A 154 0.79 13.33 14.08
C THR A 154 -0.41 12.43 13.81
N ILE A 155 -0.56 11.94 12.58
CA ILE A 155 -1.66 11.06 12.16
C ILE A 155 -1.05 9.73 11.71
N ASN A 156 -1.36 8.62 12.38
CA ASN A 156 -0.81 7.29 12.07
C ASN A 156 0.73 7.29 11.93
N ASN A 157 1.44 7.94 12.86
CA ASN A 157 2.90 8.14 12.86
C ASN A 157 3.45 9.01 11.71
N ILE A 158 2.58 9.69 10.96
CA ILE A 158 2.97 10.66 9.93
C ILE A 158 2.80 12.06 10.52
N ASP A 159 3.90 12.82 10.53
CA ASP A 159 3.90 14.18 11.05
C ASP A 159 3.46 15.19 9.97
N PHE A 160 2.59 16.11 10.37
CA PHE A 160 2.10 17.24 9.58
C PHE A 160 2.36 18.56 10.30
N ALA A 161 2.68 19.59 9.52
CA ALA A 161 2.71 20.97 9.98
C ALA A 161 1.37 21.64 9.66
N LEU A 162 0.55 21.91 10.68
CA LEU A 162 -0.76 22.53 10.56
C LEU A 162 -0.66 24.04 10.70
N CYS A 163 -1.10 24.76 9.69
CA CYS A 163 -1.25 26.21 9.67
C CYS A 163 -2.73 26.60 9.74
N THR A 164 -3.12 27.39 10.75
CA THR A 164 -4.51 27.85 10.89
C THR A 164 -4.81 29.05 9.99
N LEU A 165 -5.97 29.05 9.32
CA LEU A 165 -6.48 30.13 8.50
C LEU A 165 -7.75 30.71 9.15
N ASP A 166 -7.58 31.39 10.30
CA ASP A 166 -8.65 32.02 11.10
C ASP A 166 -10.01 31.27 11.07
N SER A 167 -11.08 31.93 10.62
CA SER A 167 -12.44 31.38 10.56
C SER A 167 -12.75 30.65 9.26
N LEU A 168 -11.78 30.47 8.36
CA LEU A 168 -11.95 29.82 7.06
C LEU A 168 -11.58 28.33 7.11
N GLY A 169 -10.70 27.94 8.03
CA GLY A 169 -10.23 26.57 8.11
C GLY A 169 -8.78 26.45 8.58
N PHE A 170 -8.11 25.40 8.11
CA PHE A 170 -6.67 25.20 8.30
C PHE A 170 -6.08 24.36 7.18
N THR A 171 -4.75 24.42 7.04
CA THR A 171 -4.00 23.61 6.08
C THR A 171 -2.97 22.77 6.82
N MET A 172 -2.88 21.47 6.54
CA MET A 172 -1.86 20.58 7.04
C MET A 172 -0.87 20.26 5.92
N HIS A 173 0.42 20.49 6.18
CA HIS A 173 1.50 20.23 5.25
C HIS A 173 2.29 19.00 5.67
N GLY A 174 2.26 17.96 4.84
CA GLY A 174 3.03 16.73 5.02
C GLY A 174 4.09 16.54 3.92
N SER A 175 4.93 15.51 4.07
CA SER A 175 5.94 15.17 3.04
C SER A 175 5.29 14.64 1.76
N ASP A 176 4.22 13.86 1.90
CA ASP A 176 3.62 13.09 0.80
C ASP A 176 2.36 13.77 0.25
N MET A 177 1.69 14.59 1.07
CA MET A 177 0.45 15.28 0.72
C MET A 177 0.26 16.54 1.56
N ASP A 178 -0.55 17.45 1.03
CA ASP A 178 -1.16 18.54 1.78
C ASP A 178 -2.65 18.24 1.99
N VAL A 179 -3.22 18.75 3.08
CA VAL A 179 -4.65 18.66 3.38
C VAL A 179 -5.16 20.05 3.70
N LYS A 180 -6.03 20.59 2.87
CA LYS A 180 -6.76 21.82 3.17
C LYS A 180 -8.11 21.45 3.77
N VAL A 181 -8.47 22.07 4.87
CA VAL A 181 -9.74 21.84 5.57
C VAL A 181 -10.50 23.15 5.62
N GLU A 182 -11.73 23.14 5.11
CA GLU A 182 -12.62 24.29 5.13
C GLU A 182 -13.80 24.04 6.08
N TYR A 183 -14.18 25.08 6.84
CA TYR A 183 -15.38 25.05 7.67
C TYR A 183 -16.60 25.40 6.82
N LEU A 184 -17.55 24.47 6.72
CA LEU A 184 -18.77 24.68 5.94
C LEU A 184 -19.81 25.46 6.74
N ASN A 185 -20.46 26.42 6.06
CA ASN A 185 -21.50 27.26 6.65
C ASN A 185 -22.81 26.51 6.93
N ALA A 186 -23.03 25.37 6.28
CA ALA A 186 -24.22 24.55 6.43
C ALA A 186 -23.83 23.14 6.87
N HIS A 187 -24.63 22.56 7.77
CA HIS A 187 -24.46 21.16 8.14
C HIS A 187 -24.88 20.24 7.01
N LEU A 188 -24.10 19.20 6.75
CA LEU A 188 -24.40 18.21 5.74
C LEU A 188 -25.16 17.02 6.36
N ASN A 189 -26.19 16.56 5.68
CA ASN A 189 -26.92 15.36 6.05
C ASN A 189 -26.42 14.20 5.19
N ILE A 190 -25.39 13.49 5.67
CA ILE A 190 -24.78 12.36 4.98
C ILE A 190 -25.66 11.13 5.21
N ARG A 191 -26.20 10.56 4.12
CA ARG A 191 -27.12 9.42 4.19
C ARG A 191 -26.68 8.28 3.29
N ILE A 192 -26.90 7.08 3.79
CA ILE A 192 -26.78 5.85 3.03
C ILE A 192 -28.01 5.69 2.10
N PRO A 193 -27.84 5.21 0.86
CA PRO A 193 -28.96 4.82 0.00
C PRO A 193 -29.70 3.56 0.52
N THR A 194 -30.71 3.76 1.39
CA THR A 194 -31.82 2.84 1.74
C THR A 194 -31.51 1.55 2.56
N SER A 195 -32.53 1.12 3.32
CA SER A 195 -32.58 0.22 4.50
C SER A 195 -31.73 -1.05 4.48
N THR A 196 -30.64 -1.07 5.25
CA THR A 196 -29.90 -2.29 5.60
C THR A 196 -30.55 -2.96 6.81
N SER A 197 -31.55 -3.81 6.58
CA SER A 197 -31.87 -4.86 7.56
C SER A 197 -30.72 -5.88 7.52
N GLU A 198 -30.03 -6.05 8.66
CA GLU A 198 -29.15 -7.18 8.96
C GLU A 198 -27.81 -7.27 8.22
N LEU A 199 -26.92 -6.30 8.48
CA LEU A 199 -25.49 -6.55 8.38
C LEU A 199 -24.86 -6.32 9.75
N ASN A 200 -24.64 -7.42 10.49
CA ASN A 200 -23.76 -7.46 11.65
C ASN A 200 -22.40 -6.89 11.22
N ARG A 201 -22.04 -5.71 11.73
CA ARG A 201 -20.86 -4.99 11.26
C ARG A 201 -20.06 -4.43 12.42
N ASP A 202 -18.75 -4.55 12.30
CA ASP A 202 -17.81 -3.97 13.23
C ASP A 202 -17.78 -2.44 13.04
N THR A 203 -17.72 -1.73 14.16
CA THR A 203 -17.56 -0.28 14.14
C THR A 203 -16.09 0.04 13.86
N VAL A 204 -15.83 0.78 12.78
CA VAL A 204 -14.48 1.01 12.25
C VAL A 204 -13.94 2.40 12.59
N ALA A 205 -14.79 3.27 13.13
CA ALA A 205 -14.39 4.56 13.67
C ALA A 205 -15.00 4.74 15.06
N THR A 206 -14.17 5.12 16.02
CA THR A 206 -14.59 5.38 17.40
C THR A 206 -14.73 6.88 17.65
N ARG A 207 -15.53 7.21 18.65
CA ARG A 207 -15.71 8.58 19.12
C ARG A 207 -14.40 9.11 19.70
N SER A 208 -14.17 10.40 19.56
CA SER A 208 -13.05 11.11 20.18
C SER A 208 -13.56 12.19 21.12
N SER A 209 -12.92 12.33 22.28
CA SER A 209 -13.17 13.45 23.19
C SER A 209 -12.58 14.73 22.60
N ILE A 210 -13.28 15.86 22.71
CA ILE A 210 -12.79 17.13 22.17
C ILE A 210 -12.04 17.91 23.24
N THR A 211 -10.77 18.19 22.96
CA THR A 211 -9.94 19.05 23.81
C THR A 211 -10.14 20.52 23.48
N GLN A 212 -9.66 21.41 24.36
CA GLN A 212 -9.62 22.86 24.14
C GLN A 212 -8.92 23.21 22.80
N ILE A 213 -7.80 22.56 22.49
CA ILE A 213 -7.03 22.80 21.27
C ILE A 213 -7.76 22.23 20.05
N GLY A 214 -8.31 21.02 20.14
CA GLY A 214 -9.10 20.44 19.06
C GLY A 214 -10.31 21.30 18.71
N LYS A 215 -11.02 21.83 19.72
CA LYS A 215 -12.15 22.76 19.50
C LYS A 215 -11.73 24.05 18.80
N TYR A 216 -10.58 24.62 19.18
CA TYR A 216 -10.01 25.78 18.50
C TYR A 216 -9.71 25.46 17.02
N LEU A 217 -9.02 24.34 16.75
CA LEU A 217 -8.64 23.90 15.41
C LEU A 217 -9.82 23.46 14.54
N LEU A 218 -10.96 23.06 15.13
CA LEU A 218 -12.15 22.64 14.37
C LEU A 218 -13.15 23.78 14.13
N THR A 219 -13.02 24.91 14.81
CA THR A 219 -13.99 26.01 14.73
C THR A 219 -13.38 27.36 14.34
N GLY A 220 -12.05 27.50 14.43
CA GLY A 220 -11.36 28.79 14.27
C GLY A 220 -11.65 29.80 15.40
N LYS A 221 -12.42 29.41 16.43
CA LYS A 221 -12.80 30.32 17.53
C LYS A 221 -11.84 30.18 18.70
N LEU A 222 -11.10 31.26 18.98
CA LEU A 222 -10.29 31.39 20.18
C LEU A 222 -11.16 31.23 21.43
N ILE A 223 -10.80 30.29 22.31
CA ILE A 223 -11.41 30.22 23.63
C ILE A 223 -10.73 31.26 24.51
N GLN A 224 -11.50 32.18 25.11
CA GLN A 224 -10.99 33.13 26.09
C GLN A 224 -10.36 32.39 27.27
N GLY A 225 -9.03 32.29 27.28
CA GLY A 225 -8.27 31.62 28.33
C GLY A 225 -6.80 31.49 27.96
N ASN A 226 -5.99 32.45 28.40
CA ASN A 226 -4.52 32.48 28.43
C ASN A 226 -3.76 31.65 27.37
N ALA A 227 -3.44 32.31 26.25
CA ALA A 227 -2.27 31.97 25.43
C ALA A 227 -0.97 32.26 26.22
N ARG A 228 -0.67 31.48 27.26
CA ARG A 228 0.63 31.50 27.95
C ARG A 228 1.38 30.20 27.66
N SER A 229 2.43 30.35 26.85
CA SER A 229 3.62 29.49 26.70
C SER A 229 3.44 28.01 27.03
N LEU A 230 2.98 27.23 26.05
CA LEU A 230 3.22 25.80 26.04
C LEU A 230 4.66 25.53 25.61
N LYS A 231 5.33 24.63 26.33
CA LYS A 231 6.76 24.34 26.17
C LYS A 231 6.98 23.54 24.88
N ALA A 232 7.86 24.05 24.02
CA ALA A 232 8.18 23.47 22.72
C ALA A 232 8.94 22.14 22.85
N ALA A 233 8.69 21.23 21.91
CA ALA A 233 9.58 20.11 21.66
C ALA A 233 9.56 19.69 20.17
N PHE A 234 10.78 19.62 19.62
CA PHE A 234 11.20 18.91 18.41
C PHE A 234 11.24 19.65 17.06
N SER A 235 12.24 19.25 16.29
CA SER A 235 12.55 19.59 14.90
C SER A 235 12.06 18.43 14.02
N PHE A 236 11.47 18.75 12.86
CA PHE A 236 11.15 17.74 11.85
C PHE A 236 12.42 17.39 11.08
N SER A 237 12.80 16.11 11.06
CA SER A 237 13.80 15.63 10.12
C SER A 237 13.14 15.51 8.74
N SER A 238 13.44 16.47 7.87
CA SER A 238 13.35 16.20 6.44
C SER A 238 14.36 15.08 6.17
N ASN A 239 13.90 13.87 5.90
CA ASN A 239 14.76 12.82 5.35
C ASN A 239 15.09 13.25 3.92
N THR A 240 15.96 14.24 3.79
CA THR A 240 16.64 14.56 2.54
C THR A 240 17.38 13.29 2.14
N PHE A 241 16.99 12.77 0.97
CA PHE A 241 17.69 11.71 0.27
C PHE A 241 19.19 11.92 0.40
N VAL A 242 19.89 10.92 0.93
CA VAL A 242 21.35 10.93 0.92
C VAL A 242 21.75 10.87 -0.55
N ASP A 243 22.41 11.92 -1.03
CA ASP A 243 23.01 11.90 -2.36
C ASP A 243 24.15 10.90 -2.33
N VAL A 244 23.90 9.68 -2.81
CA VAL A 244 24.89 8.61 -2.80
C VAL A 244 25.90 8.90 -3.91
N SER A 245 27.15 9.15 -3.52
CA SER A 245 28.24 9.50 -4.43
C SER A 245 28.58 8.38 -5.42
N ASP A 246 28.28 7.13 -5.07
CA ASP A 246 28.52 5.94 -5.90
C ASP A 246 27.20 5.34 -6.39
N LYS A 247 26.97 5.33 -7.70
CA LYS A 247 25.78 4.75 -8.33
C LYS A 247 26.07 3.34 -8.83
N PHE A 248 25.27 2.36 -8.40
CA PHE A 248 25.38 0.95 -8.80
C PHE A 248 24.44 0.60 -9.95
N VAL A 249 24.68 -0.48 -10.69
CA VAL A 249 23.66 -0.97 -11.64
C VAL A 249 22.67 -1.86 -10.89
N SER A 250 21.38 -1.65 -11.11
CA SER A 250 20.33 -2.49 -10.50
C SER A 250 19.68 -3.41 -11.50
N LEU A 251 19.56 -4.69 -11.15
CA LEU A 251 18.83 -5.69 -11.91
C LEU A 251 17.60 -6.16 -11.12
N PHE A 252 16.44 -5.97 -11.74
CA PHE A 252 15.16 -6.45 -11.25
C PHE A 252 14.84 -7.79 -11.92
N VAL A 253 14.89 -8.86 -11.13
CA VAL A 253 14.60 -10.23 -11.53
C VAL A 253 13.15 -10.54 -11.17
N GLN A 254 12.30 -10.54 -12.19
CA GLN A 254 10.89 -10.85 -12.04
C GLN A 254 10.60 -12.36 -12.05
N ILE A 255 9.34 -12.67 -11.76
CA ILE A 255 8.65 -13.87 -12.25
C ILE A 255 7.57 -13.38 -13.17
N ASN A 256 7.32 -14.07 -14.27
CA ASN A 256 6.01 -13.97 -14.88
C ASN A 256 5.41 -15.37 -14.96
N THR A 257 4.12 -15.51 -14.66
CA THR A 257 3.36 -16.70 -15.07
C THR A 257 3.10 -16.67 -16.59
N SER A 258 4.10 -16.23 -17.36
CA SER A 258 4.12 -16.16 -18.82
C SER A 258 5.26 -17.06 -19.32
N PRO A 259 5.04 -17.83 -20.40
CA PRO A 259 6.10 -18.58 -21.06
C PRO A 259 7.07 -17.68 -21.84
N GLU A 260 6.79 -16.37 -21.94
CA GLU A 260 7.65 -15.40 -22.60
C GLU A 260 9.02 -15.31 -21.91
N GLU A 261 10.07 -15.36 -22.72
CA GLU A 261 11.46 -15.19 -22.28
C GLU A 261 12.14 -14.24 -23.25
N MET A 262 12.85 -13.24 -22.72
CA MET A 262 13.65 -12.34 -23.54
C MET A 262 15.09 -12.84 -23.62
N ARG A 263 15.73 -12.67 -24.78
CA ARG A 263 17.12 -13.12 -24.99
C ARG A 263 18.12 -12.36 -24.14
N GLU A 264 17.84 -11.12 -23.77
CA GLU A 264 18.72 -10.21 -23.02
C GLU A 264 17.97 -9.50 -21.90
N ASN A 265 18.71 -8.85 -21.00
CA ASN A 265 18.13 -7.95 -20.00
C ASN A 265 17.46 -6.77 -20.72
N GLN A 266 16.28 -6.39 -20.26
CA GLN A 266 15.51 -5.28 -20.83
C GLN A 266 15.79 -3.99 -20.05
N ASP A 267 15.64 -2.84 -20.71
CA ASP A 267 15.77 -1.52 -20.06
C ASP A 267 14.47 -1.04 -19.40
N SER A 268 13.35 -1.69 -19.70
CA SER A 268 12.07 -1.40 -19.06
C SER A 268 11.21 -2.65 -18.96
N PHE A 269 10.43 -2.73 -17.89
CA PHE A 269 9.42 -3.77 -17.74
C PHE A 269 8.24 -3.30 -16.88
N THR A 270 7.60 -2.22 -17.30
CA THR A 270 6.51 -1.57 -16.56
C THR A 270 5.28 -2.44 -16.39
N LYS A 271 5.02 -3.36 -17.33
CA LYS A 271 3.92 -4.34 -17.22
C LYS A 271 4.04 -5.19 -15.95
N TYR A 272 5.25 -5.49 -15.50
CA TYR A 272 5.49 -6.19 -14.25
C TYR A 272 5.78 -5.20 -13.12
N TRP A 273 6.89 -4.47 -13.17
CA TRP A 273 7.37 -3.68 -12.03
C TRP A 273 6.67 -2.32 -11.82
N GLY A 274 5.66 -2.01 -12.62
CA GLY A 274 5.03 -0.69 -12.64
C GLY A 274 5.88 0.37 -13.34
N ASP A 275 5.29 1.54 -13.57
CA ASP A 275 5.93 2.70 -14.17
C ASP A 275 6.65 3.60 -13.16
N HIS A 276 6.31 3.45 -11.88
CA HIS A 276 6.89 4.22 -10.78
C HIS A 276 8.38 3.97 -10.58
N LEU A 277 8.85 2.73 -10.69
CA LEU A 277 10.19 2.31 -10.28
C LEU A 277 11.34 3.19 -10.81
N SER A 278 11.25 3.61 -12.07
CA SER A 278 12.27 4.43 -12.75
C SER A 278 12.60 5.76 -12.05
N LYS A 279 11.70 6.28 -11.21
CA LYS A 279 11.87 7.56 -10.49
C LYS A 279 12.25 7.39 -9.02
N HIS A 280 12.28 6.14 -8.52
CA HIS A 280 12.38 5.80 -7.11
C HIS A 280 13.59 4.89 -6.80
N ALA A 281 14.58 4.91 -7.69
CA ALA A 281 15.82 4.15 -7.58
C ALA A 281 17.04 5.09 -7.70
N PRO A 282 17.20 6.06 -6.78
CA PRO A 282 18.15 7.17 -6.94
C PRO A 282 19.63 6.73 -7.00
N CYS A 283 19.96 5.61 -6.37
CA CYS A 283 21.34 5.10 -6.27
C CYS A 283 21.69 4.15 -7.42
N CYS A 284 20.81 4.04 -8.40
CA CYS A 284 20.97 3.18 -9.56
C CYS A 284 21.46 4.01 -10.75
N SER A 285 22.60 3.64 -11.33
CA SER A 285 23.10 4.25 -12.57
C SER A 285 22.26 3.83 -13.78
N SER A 286 21.74 2.60 -13.76
CA SER A 286 20.73 2.11 -14.70
C SER A 286 19.89 1.00 -14.09
N LEU A 287 18.70 0.80 -14.66
CA LEU A 287 17.78 -0.28 -14.32
C LEU A 287 17.75 -1.31 -15.45
N LYS A 288 17.95 -2.58 -15.09
CA LYS A 288 17.83 -3.71 -16.00
C LYS A 288 16.75 -4.66 -15.49
N PHE A 289 16.12 -5.39 -16.41
CA PHE A 289 15.03 -6.32 -16.09
C PHE A 289 15.25 -7.68 -16.74
N ALA A 290 15.30 -8.74 -15.93
CA ALA A 290 15.43 -10.11 -16.44
C ALA A 290 14.05 -10.74 -16.67
N HIS A 291 13.72 -11.05 -17.93
CA HIS A 291 12.48 -11.77 -18.30
C HIS A 291 12.82 -13.22 -18.66
N LEU A 292 12.56 -14.15 -17.74
CA LEU A 292 12.84 -15.58 -17.88
C LEU A 292 11.55 -16.40 -17.92
N ASN A 293 11.58 -17.56 -18.60
CA ASN A 293 10.45 -18.49 -18.55
C ASN A 293 10.32 -19.08 -17.14
N THR A 294 9.25 -18.70 -16.46
CA THR A 294 8.95 -19.16 -15.10
C THR A 294 7.63 -19.92 -15.03
N VAL A 295 7.19 -20.50 -16.15
CA VAL A 295 6.01 -21.38 -16.24
C VAL A 295 6.46 -22.83 -16.43
N ASN A 296 7.34 -23.06 -17.40
CA ASN A 296 7.74 -24.40 -17.82
C ASN A 296 8.94 -24.93 -17.02
N ASP A 297 9.79 -24.02 -16.55
CA ASP A 297 11.01 -24.36 -15.83
C ASP A 297 10.83 -24.16 -14.32
N PRO A 298 10.99 -25.21 -13.49
CA PRO A 298 10.95 -25.07 -12.04
C PRO A 298 12.18 -24.32 -11.53
N TRP A 299 12.07 -23.64 -10.40
CA TRP A 299 13.19 -22.92 -9.77
C TRP A 299 14.38 -23.84 -9.40
N THR A 300 14.12 -25.14 -9.25
CA THR A 300 15.15 -26.17 -9.03
C THR A 300 15.88 -26.59 -10.30
N SER A 301 15.48 -26.09 -11.48
CA SER A 301 16.14 -26.38 -12.76
C SER A 301 17.51 -25.74 -12.81
N ARG A 302 18.55 -26.54 -13.03
CA ARG A 302 19.92 -26.05 -13.21
C ARG A 302 20.02 -25.09 -14.40
N ILE A 303 19.28 -25.34 -15.48
CA ILE A 303 19.26 -24.46 -16.66
C ILE A 303 18.68 -23.09 -16.29
N LEU A 304 17.56 -23.06 -15.57
CA LEU A 304 16.95 -21.79 -15.15
C LEU A 304 17.86 -21.02 -14.20
N GLN A 305 18.51 -21.71 -13.26
CA GLN A 305 19.48 -21.10 -12.35
C GLN A 305 20.71 -20.56 -13.09
N GLN A 306 21.23 -21.27 -14.10
CA GLN A 306 22.29 -20.77 -14.97
C GLN A 306 21.85 -19.51 -15.73
N LYS A 307 20.62 -19.48 -16.26
CA LYS A 307 20.07 -18.29 -16.89
C LYS A 307 20.03 -17.11 -15.92
N VAL A 308 19.55 -17.30 -14.68
CA VAL A 308 19.55 -16.23 -13.67
C VAL A 308 20.94 -15.70 -13.41
N CYS A 309 21.93 -16.58 -13.14
CA CYS A 309 23.31 -16.14 -12.95
C CYS A 309 23.83 -15.37 -14.16
N ALA A 310 23.62 -15.87 -15.38
CA ALA A 310 24.04 -15.18 -16.60
C ALA A 310 23.37 -13.81 -16.76
N ARG A 311 22.08 -13.67 -16.38
CA ARG A 311 21.39 -12.38 -16.38
C ARG A 311 22.00 -11.41 -15.40
N VAL A 312 22.36 -11.85 -14.20
CA VAL A 312 22.93 -11.00 -13.16
C VAL A 312 24.37 -10.61 -13.49
N LEU A 313 25.19 -11.56 -13.93
CA LEU A 313 26.59 -11.31 -14.31
C LEU A 313 26.70 -10.32 -15.47
N ALA A 314 25.78 -10.36 -16.43
CA ALA A 314 25.79 -9.47 -17.60
C ALA A 314 25.42 -8.01 -17.30
N VAL A 315 25.17 -7.65 -16.05
CA VAL A 315 24.73 -6.31 -15.64
C VAL A 315 25.91 -5.38 -15.38
N SER A 316 27.02 -5.93 -14.86
CA SER A 316 28.22 -5.19 -14.52
C SER A 316 29.42 -5.75 -15.29
N ASP A 317 30.10 -4.89 -16.04
CA ASP A 317 31.30 -5.23 -16.81
C ASP A 317 32.46 -5.73 -15.94
N GLY A 318 32.44 -5.42 -14.63
CA GLY A 318 33.42 -5.94 -13.67
C GLY A 318 33.18 -7.39 -13.25
N SER A 319 32.02 -7.97 -13.61
CA SER A 319 31.69 -9.34 -13.22
C SER A 319 32.59 -10.34 -13.97
N THR A 320 32.84 -11.48 -13.32
CA THR A 320 33.58 -12.60 -13.93
C THR A 320 32.60 -13.69 -14.36
N ASP A 321 33.09 -14.86 -14.78
CA ASP A 321 32.22 -15.98 -15.17
C ASP A 321 31.32 -16.50 -14.03
N VAL A 322 31.68 -16.23 -12.77
CA VAL A 322 30.97 -16.77 -11.59
C VAL A 322 30.68 -15.70 -10.53
N LYS A 323 31.44 -14.60 -10.50
CA LYS A 323 31.36 -13.61 -9.42
C LYS A 323 30.64 -12.33 -9.89
N ILE A 324 29.53 -12.01 -9.23
CA ILE A 324 28.69 -10.83 -9.45
C ILE A 324 29.25 -9.67 -8.63
N VAL A 325 29.61 -8.55 -9.28
CA VAL A 325 30.16 -7.36 -8.64
C VAL A 325 29.33 -6.12 -8.96
N ASP A 326 29.34 -5.14 -8.07
CA ASP A 326 28.79 -3.78 -8.23
C ASP A 326 27.33 -3.77 -8.71
N THR A 327 26.56 -4.78 -8.28
CA THR A 327 25.19 -5.02 -8.73
C THR A 327 24.23 -5.09 -7.55
N ILE A 328 23.14 -4.34 -7.64
CA ILE A 328 21.99 -4.51 -6.75
C ILE A 328 20.99 -5.43 -7.44
N VAL A 329 20.79 -6.62 -6.87
CA VAL A 329 19.88 -7.63 -7.38
C VAL A 329 18.59 -7.56 -6.59
N VAL A 330 17.49 -7.23 -7.26
CA VAL A 330 16.15 -7.19 -6.65
C VAL A 330 15.34 -8.36 -7.19
N THR A 331 14.95 -9.30 -6.34
CA THR A 331 14.15 -10.47 -6.74
C THR A 331 12.78 -10.43 -6.11
N HIS A 332 11.75 -10.75 -6.90
CA HIS A 332 10.39 -10.91 -6.41
C HIS A 332 9.94 -12.37 -6.47
N SER A 333 9.22 -12.83 -5.45
CA SER A 333 8.55 -14.15 -5.33
C SER A 333 9.48 -15.35 -5.68
N MET A 334 9.08 -16.38 -6.43
CA MET A 334 9.96 -17.44 -6.99
C MET A 334 11.31 -16.95 -7.58
N GLY A 335 11.44 -15.71 -8.06
CA GLY A 335 12.74 -15.15 -8.48
C GLY A 335 13.80 -15.23 -7.37
N ASN A 336 13.38 -15.12 -6.11
CA ASN A 336 14.23 -15.31 -4.95
C ASN A 336 14.76 -16.76 -4.87
N LEU A 337 13.89 -17.77 -5.08
CA LEU A 337 14.29 -19.17 -5.07
C LEU A 337 15.22 -19.52 -6.24
N MET A 338 15.02 -18.88 -7.40
CA MET A 338 15.89 -19.10 -8.56
C MET A 338 17.30 -18.59 -8.29
N LEU A 339 17.44 -17.38 -7.72
CA LEU A 339 18.75 -16.85 -7.32
C LEU A 339 19.34 -17.65 -6.16
N ALA A 340 18.56 -17.93 -5.11
CA ALA A 340 19.00 -18.72 -3.95
C ALA A 340 19.52 -20.10 -4.37
N GLY A 341 18.78 -20.79 -5.24
CA GLY A 341 19.19 -22.10 -5.77
C GLY A 341 20.45 -22.01 -6.62
N ALA A 342 20.63 -20.93 -7.39
CA ALA A 342 21.84 -20.73 -8.18
C ALA A 342 23.09 -20.49 -7.32
N LEU A 343 22.94 -19.69 -6.25
CA LEU A 343 23.98 -19.46 -5.24
C LEU A 343 24.31 -20.75 -4.48
N ALA A 344 23.28 -21.47 -4.00
CA ALA A 344 23.43 -22.72 -3.27
C ALA A 344 24.16 -23.81 -4.09
N ASN A 345 23.93 -23.83 -5.40
CA ASN A 345 24.58 -24.76 -6.32
C ASN A 345 25.91 -24.25 -6.88
N GLY A 346 26.41 -23.09 -6.42
CA GLY A 346 27.71 -22.52 -6.83
C GLY A 346 27.77 -22.12 -8.31
N LEU A 347 26.63 -21.80 -8.92
CA LEU A 347 26.58 -21.36 -10.32
C LEU A 347 27.02 -19.89 -10.46
N CYS A 348 26.80 -19.10 -9.42
CA CYS A 348 27.37 -17.77 -9.26
C CYS A 348 27.51 -17.43 -7.77
N THR A 349 28.20 -16.34 -7.46
CA THR A 349 28.43 -15.81 -6.11
C THR A 349 28.29 -14.29 -6.11
N LEU A 350 27.86 -13.72 -4.98
CA LEU A 350 27.79 -12.27 -4.78
C LEU A 350 29.09 -11.77 -4.14
N ASP A 351 29.71 -10.75 -4.72
CA ASP A 351 30.78 -10.00 -4.06
C ASP A 351 30.23 -9.10 -2.95
N SER A 352 31.11 -8.69 -2.04
CA SER A 352 30.83 -7.65 -1.04
C SER A 352 30.32 -6.32 -1.61
N SER A 353 30.63 -5.98 -2.87
CA SER A 353 30.11 -4.79 -3.54
C SER A 353 28.73 -4.98 -4.16
N SER A 354 28.18 -6.19 -4.13
CA SER A 354 26.85 -6.52 -4.61
C SER A 354 25.86 -6.68 -3.46
N THR A 355 24.60 -6.34 -3.73
CA THR A 355 23.53 -6.37 -2.72
C THR A 355 22.35 -7.18 -3.24
N TRP A 356 21.74 -8.00 -2.39
CA TRP A 356 20.52 -8.73 -2.73
C TRP A 356 19.33 -8.25 -1.89
N MET A 357 18.32 -7.71 -2.57
CA MET A 357 17.03 -7.30 -2.01
C MET A 357 15.95 -8.31 -2.39
N ALA A 358 15.31 -8.89 -1.39
CA ALA A 358 14.33 -9.96 -1.57
C ALA A 358 12.91 -9.50 -1.26
N LEU A 359 11.98 -9.72 -2.19
CA LEU A 359 10.58 -9.31 -2.06
C LEU A 359 9.69 -10.56 -2.14
N ALA A 360 8.83 -10.76 -1.15
CA ALA A 360 7.77 -11.79 -1.17
C ALA A 360 8.27 -13.24 -1.42
N ALA A 361 9.43 -13.61 -0.89
CA ALA A 361 10.12 -14.85 -1.25
C ALA A 361 9.39 -16.14 -0.77
N PRO A 362 9.06 -17.13 -1.61
CA PRO A 362 8.47 -18.38 -1.11
C PRO A 362 9.56 -19.37 -0.65
N MET A 363 10.39 -19.02 0.34
CA MET A 363 11.52 -19.86 0.77
C MET A 363 11.13 -21.18 1.43
N LYS A 364 9.84 -21.37 1.78
CA LYS A 364 9.24 -22.65 2.18
C LYS A 364 8.13 -23.09 1.23
N GLY A 365 8.04 -22.51 0.04
CA GLY A 365 6.93 -22.69 -0.88
C GLY A 365 5.71 -21.84 -0.53
N SER A 366 4.58 -22.17 -1.14
CA SER A 366 3.34 -21.38 -1.08
C SER A 366 2.12 -22.29 -1.00
N MET A 367 1.20 -22.00 -0.08
CA MET A 367 -0.08 -22.71 -0.04
C MET A 367 -0.95 -22.43 -1.26
N ALA A 368 -0.71 -21.34 -2.00
CA ALA A 368 -1.36 -21.11 -3.30
C ALA A 368 -1.01 -22.20 -4.33
N SER A 369 0.23 -22.70 -4.32
CA SER A 369 0.63 -23.83 -5.14
C SER A 369 -0.12 -25.10 -4.73
N ASN A 370 -0.14 -25.41 -3.43
CA ASN A 370 -0.85 -26.58 -2.91
C ASN A 370 -2.35 -26.53 -3.24
N PHE A 371 -2.97 -25.38 -3.04
CA PHE A 371 -4.38 -25.15 -3.36
C PHE A 371 -4.65 -25.37 -4.86
N THR A 372 -3.85 -24.79 -5.74
CA THR A 372 -4.00 -24.95 -7.19
C THR A 372 -3.84 -26.41 -7.62
N GLN A 373 -2.84 -27.12 -7.08
CA GLN A 373 -2.63 -28.54 -7.37
C GLN A 373 -3.82 -29.39 -6.91
N LYS A 374 -4.35 -29.11 -5.72
CA LYS A 374 -5.55 -29.76 -5.19
C LYS A 374 -6.79 -29.46 -6.03
N SER A 375 -6.99 -28.21 -6.44
CA SER A 375 -8.12 -27.82 -7.29
C SER A 375 -8.07 -28.48 -8.67
N CYS A 376 -6.91 -28.48 -9.32
CA CYS A 376 -6.79 -29.13 -10.62
C CYS A 376 -6.92 -30.67 -10.56
N ALA A 377 -6.77 -31.27 -9.37
CA ALA A 377 -6.99 -32.70 -9.14
C ALA A 377 -8.46 -33.07 -8.88
N GLY A 378 -9.40 -32.10 -8.83
CA GLY A 378 -10.82 -32.36 -8.55
C GLY A 378 -11.17 -32.44 -7.06
N ASN A 379 -10.33 -31.89 -6.19
CA ASN A 379 -10.44 -32.04 -4.73
C ASN A 379 -10.81 -30.72 -4.01
N THR A 380 -11.41 -29.75 -4.70
CA THR A 380 -11.88 -28.47 -4.10
C THR A 380 -13.34 -28.18 -4.45
N SER A 381 -13.88 -26.99 -4.13
CA SER A 381 -15.24 -26.65 -4.56
C SER A 381 -15.33 -26.58 -6.08
N THR A 382 -16.41 -27.09 -6.66
CA THR A 382 -16.66 -27.19 -8.12
C THR A 382 -16.41 -25.86 -8.87
N THR A 383 -16.69 -24.72 -8.22
CA THR A 383 -16.46 -23.37 -8.75
C THR A 383 -14.99 -23.04 -9.04
N TRP A 384 -14.04 -23.47 -8.20
CA TRP A 384 -12.62 -23.19 -8.40
C TRP A 384 -11.98 -24.12 -9.43
N GLU A 385 -12.51 -25.33 -9.57
CA GLU A 385 -12.09 -26.29 -10.59
C GLU A 385 -12.51 -25.82 -11.99
N GLU A 386 -13.73 -25.29 -12.11
CA GLU A 386 -14.20 -24.64 -13.33
C GLU A 386 -13.43 -23.35 -13.62
N PHE A 387 -13.18 -22.49 -12.62
CA PHE A 387 -12.37 -21.29 -12.79
C PHE A 387 -10.93 -21.60 -13.21
N GLY A 388 -10.30 -22.63 -12.64
CA GLY A 388 -8.95 -23.08 -13.02
C GLY A 388 -8.87 -23.62 -14.44
N LYS A 389 -9.92 -24.30 -14.92
CA LYS A 389 -10.05 -24.74 -16.32
C LYS A 389 -10.29 -23.55 -17.27
N ILE A 390 -11.13 -22.60 -16.88
CA ILE A 390 -11.48 -21.41 -17.69
C ILE A 390 -10.30 -20.43 -17.81
N THR A 391 -9.53 -20.24 -16.74
CA THR A 391 -8.36 -19.35 -16.71
C THR A 391 -7.08 -20.00 -17.28
N GLY A 392 -7.14 -21.27 -17.70
CA GLY A 392 -6.00 -22.01 -18.23
C GLY A 392 -4.91 -22.33 -17.20
N ARG A 393 -5.22 -22.24 -15.90
CA ARG A 393 -4.28 -22.57 -14.80
C ARG A 393 -4.26 -24.06 -14.46
N CYS A 394 -5.18 -24.84 -15.02
CA CYS A 394 -5.16 -26.30 -14.97
C CYS A 394 -4.84 -26.90 -16.36
N PRO A 395 -3.94 -27.91 -16.45
CA PRO A 395 -3.17 -28.49 -15.35
C PRO A 395 -2.11 -27.52 -14.79
N PRO A 396 -1.72 -27.67 -13.51
CA PRO A 396 -0.75 -26.78 -12.90
C PRO A 396 0.61 -26.93 -13.60
N SER A 397 1.26 -25.80 -13.87
CA SER A 397 2.55 -25.77 -14.56
C SER A 397 3.66 -26.41 -13.73
N THR A 398 4.76 -26.80 -14.38
CA THR A 398 5.92 -27.40 -13.70
C THR A 398 6.50 -26.46 -12.66
N ALA A 399 6.61 -25.17 -12.98
CA ALA A 399 7.10 -24.16 -12.05
C ALA A 399 6.18 -24.00 -10.83
N LEU A 400 4.86 -23.95 -11.06
CA LEU A 400 3.90 -23.85 -9.96
C LEU A 400 3.97 -25.06 -9.04
N LYS A 401 4.06 -26.28 -9.58
CA LYS A 401 4.22 -27.51 -8.77
C LYS A 401 5.47 -27.47 -7.90
N ALA A 402 6.57 -26.92 -8.41
CA ALA A 402 7.82 -26.77 -7.65
C ALA A 402 7.73 -25.74 -6.52
N LEU A 403 6.66 -24.96 -6.43
CA LEU A 403 6.39 -24.04 -5.31
C LEU A 403 5.55 -24.68 -4.20
N ALA A 404 5.33 -26.00 -4.24
CA ALA A 404 4.64 -26.71 -3.17
C ALA A 404 5.28 -26.42 -1.81
N TYR A 405 4.44 -26.31 -0.79
CA TYR A 405 4.86 -25.98 0.57
C TYR A 405 5.78 -27.09 1.13
N GLN A 406 6.94 -26.70 1.66
CA GLN A 406 7.97 -27.59 2.18
C GLN A 406 7.40 -28.54 3.25
N GLY A 407 7.68 -29.83 3.12
CA GLY A 407 7.16 -30.89 3.99
C GLY A 407 5.64 -31.14 3.86
N GLY A 408 4.95 -30.45 2.96
CA GLY A 408 3.52 -30.64 2.69
C GLY A 408 3.24 -31.79 1.71
N GLU A 409 1.95 -32.06 1.49
CA GLU A 409 1.44 -33.17 0.67
C GLU A 409 1.99 -33.20 -0.77
N TYR A 410 2.14 -32.02 -1.38
CA TYR A 410 2.63 -31.86 -2.75
C TYR A 410 4.15 -31.66 -2.85
N SER A 411 4.88 -31.66 -1.73
CA SER A 411 6.34 -31.57 -1.74
C SER A 411 6.99 -32.95 -1.79
N SER A 412 8.23 -32.99 -2.26
CA SER A 412 9.05 -34.19 -2.31
C SER A 412 10.30 -34.00 -1.46
N LYS A 413 10.93 -35.10 -1.01
CA LYS A 413 12.19 -35.02 -0.24
C LYS A 413 13.29 -34.27 -0.99
N SER A 414 13.34 -34.37 -2.31
CA SER A 414 14.30 -33.62 -3.13
C SER A 414 13.99 -32.12 -3.16
N LEU A 415 12.70 -31.76 -3.27
CA LEU A 415 12.27 -30.37 -3.19
C LEU A 415 12.52 -29.77 -1.80
N ASP A 416 12.24 -30.52 -0.73
CA ASP A 416 12.52 -30.09 0.64
C ASP A 416 14.01 -29.86 0.87
N LYS A 417 14.88 -30.74 0.33
CA LYS A 417 16.34 -30.55 0.38
C LYS A 417 16.76 -29.31 -0.40
N ALA A 418 16.15 -29.06 -1.56
CA ALA A 418 16.43 -27.85 -2.34
C ALA A 418 16.03 -26.58 -1.57
N TYR A 419 14.87 -26.59 -0.87
CA TYR A 419 14.46 -25.47 -0.02
C TYR A 419 15.46 -25.20 1.10
N VAL A 420 15.95 -26.24 1.79
CA VAL A 420 16.98 -26.07 2.84
C VAL A 420 18.23 -25.40 2.28
N ALA A 421 18.75 -25.88 1.15
CA ALA A 421 19.92 -25.29 0.52
C ALA A 421 19.68 -23.84 0.06
N ALA A 422 18.49 -23.55 -0.50
CA ALA A 422 18.10 -22.21 -0.89
C ALA A 422 17.97 -21.28 0.33
N GLN A 423 17.41 -21.74 1.45
CA GLN A 423 17.29 -20.99 2.70
C GLN A 423 18.66 -20.65 3.29
N GLU A 424 19.61 -21.59 3.26
CA GLU A 424 20.99 -21.34 3.70
C GLU A 424 21.66 -20.25 2.85
N ALA A 425 21.56 -20.35 1.52
CA ALA A 425 22.08 -19.33 0.61
C ALA A 425 21.36 -17.98 0.79
N TYR A 426 20.05 -17.99 0.99
CA TYR A 426 19.23 -16.82 1.26
C TYR A 426 19.70 -16.09 2.53
N GLN A 427 19.76 -16.79 3.66
CA GLN A 427 20.17 -16.23 4.94
C GLN A 427 21.61 -15.72 4.95
N ALA A 428 22.50 -16.36 4.19
CA ALA A 428 23.90 -15.97 4.11
C ALA A 428 24.14 -14.71 3.25
N ASN A 429 23.27 -14.43 2.28
CA ASN A 429 23.54 -13.42 1.25
C ASN A 429 22.52 -12.28 1.18
N VAL A 430 21.31 -12.44 1.72
CA VAL A 430 20.26 -11.41 1.61
C VAL A 430 20.62 -10.19 2.45
N PHE A 431 20.57 -9.02 1.83
CA PHE A 431 20.82 -7.75 2.51
C PHE A 431 19.54 -7.15 3.07
N ALA A 432 18.46 -7.13 2.30
CA ALA A 432 17.19 -6.54 2.69
C ALA A 432 16.00 -7.42 2.27
N ILE A 433 14.93 -7.39 3.05
CA ILE A 433 13.78 -8.28 2.86
C ILE A 433 12.49 -7.48 3.02
N MET A 434 11.56 -7.62 2.08
CA MET A 434 10.18 -7.18 2.22
C MET A 434 9.26 -8.41 2.28
N CYS A 435 8.63 -8.61 3.43
CA CYS A 435 7.64 -9.66 3.67
C CYS A 435 6.34 -9.06 4.18
N SER A 436 5.20 -9.67 3.87
CA SER A 436 3.91 -9.16 4.34
C SER A 436 3.28 -10.02 5.43
N LYS A 437 2.51 -9.36 6.28
CA LYS A 437 1.55 -9.98 7.21
C LYS A 437 0.08 -9.75 6.84
N SER A 438 -0.21 -9.19 5.66
CA SER A 438 -1.57 -8.91 5.20
C SER A 438 -1.73 -9.03 3.68
N SER A 439 -2.84 -9.63 3.26
CA SER A 439 -3.26 -9.76 1.86
C SER A 439 -4.11 -8.58 1.37
N SER A 440 -4.43 -7.63 2.24
CA SER A 440 -5.30 -6.50 1.90
C SER A 440 -4.60 -5.49 1.00
N GLY A 441 -3.28 -5.30 1.09
CA GLY A 441 -2.54 -4.47 0.14
C GLY A 441 -2.97 -2.99 0.04
N ILE A 442 -2.51 -2.33 -1.02
CA ILE A 442 -2.80 -0.96 -1.44
C ILE A 442 -4.05 -0.99 -2.33
N LEU A 443 -4.90 0.03 -2.20
CA LEU A 443 -6.15 0.14 -2.95
C LEU A 443 -5.90 0.12 -4.46
N SER A 444 -6.31 -0.97 -5.11
CA SER A 444 -6.17 -1.17 -6.55
C SER A 444 -7.20 -2.19 -7.06
N ASN A 445 -7.39 -2.26 -8.37
CA ASN A 445 -8.27 -3.29 -8.98
C ASN A 445 -7.79 -4.73 -8.71
N HIS A 446 -6.53 -4.91 -8.31
CA HIS A 446 -5.95 -6.21 -7.96
C HIS A 446 -6.29 -6.64 -6.52
N GLN A 447 -6.64 -5.70 -5.64
CA GLN A 447 -6.95 -5.99 -4.24
C GLN A 447 -8.10 -6.99 -4.08
N ALA A 448 -9.16 -6.86 -4.88
CA ALA A 448 -10.32 -7.75 -4.82
C ALA A 448 -9.96 -9.20 -5.22
N GLU A 449 -9.09 -9.38 -6.21
CA GLU A 449 -8.59 -10.69 -6.63
C GLU A 449 -7.77 -11.35 -5.52
N TYR A 450 -6.78 -10.63 -4.99
CA TYR A 450 -5.91 -11.15 -3.93
C TYR A 450 -6.65 -11.42 -2.63
N TRP A 451 -7.70 -10.66 -2.33
CA TRP A 451 -8.60 -10.94 -1.22
C TRP A 451 -9.38 -12.24 -1.41
N ALA A 452 -9.98 -12.45 -2.59
CA ALA A 452 -10.71 -13.67 -2.91
C ALA A 452 -9.78 -14.90 -2.85
N ILE A 453 -8.55 -14.75 -3.34
CA ILE A 453 -7.52 -15.78 -3.31
C ILE A 453 -7.10 -16.08 -1.86
N SER A 454 -6.73 -15.05 -1.07
CA SER A 454 -6.28 -15.22 0.33
C SER A 454 -7.34 -15.86 1.23
N LYS A 455 -8.63 -15.55 1.02
CA LYS A 455 -9.73 -16.15 1.78
C LYS A 455 -10.01 -17.61 1.37
N SER A 456 -9.68 -17.98 0.14
CA SER A 456 -9.94 -19.32 -0.41
C SER A 456 -8.79 -20.28 -0.15
N ILE A 457 -7.55 -19.79 -0.18
CA ILE A 457 -6.36 -20.60 0.08
C ILE A 457 -6.32 -20.95 1.58
N PRO A 458 -6.18 -22.23 1.94
CA PRO A 458 -6.01 -22.66 3.32
C PRO A 458 -4.58 -22.38 3.80
N HIS A 459 -4.24 -21.11 3.97
CA HIS A 459 -2.95 -20.69 4.52
C HIS A 459 -2.74 -21.25 5.94
N HIS A 460 -1.49 -21.56 6.29
CA HIS A 460 -1.14 -21.99 7.65
C HIS A 460 -1.27 -20.87 8.69
N SER A 461 -1.31 -19.61 8.24
CA SER A 461 -1.38 -18.43 9.09
C SER A 461 -2.10 -17.29 8.39
N HIS A 462 -2.74 -16.41 9.17
CA HIS A 462 -3.31 -15.15 8.69
C HIS A 462 -2.23 -14.12 8.30
N HIS A 463 -0.96 -14.36 8.65
CA HIS A 463 0.17 -13.55 8.20
C HIS A 463 0.67 -14.02 6.85
N ASN A 464 0.04 -13.52 5.78
CA ASN A 464 0.40 -13.82 4.40
C ASN A 464 0.14 -12.60 3.51
N ASP A 465 0.78 -12.55 2.34
CA ASP A 465 0.56 -11.52 1.32
C ASP A 465 -0.56 -11.88 0.32
N GLY A 466 -1.32 -12.95 0.59
CA GLY A 466 -2.32 -13.55 -0.30
C GLY A 466 -1.81 -14.74 -1.12
N MET A 467 -0.48 -14.93 -1.19
CA MET A 467 0.14 -16.05 -1.92
C MET A 467 1.18 -16.77 -1.07
N VAL A 468 2.00 -16.02 -0.33
CA VAL A 468 3.14 -16.48 0.45
C VAL A 468 2.95 -16.07 1.90
N GLU A 469 3.08 -17.04 2.80
CA GLU A 469 3.08 -16.82 4.24
C GLU A 469 4.35 -16.10 4.69
N PHE A 470 4.23 -15.26 5.73
CA PHE A 470 5.35 -14.57 6.34
C PHE A 470 6.50 -15.52 6.70
N ASP A 471 6.20 -16.68 7.29
CA ASP A 471 7.21 -17.67 7.68
C ASP A 471 7.96 -18.29 6.49
N SER A 472 7.31 -18.33 5.32
CA SER A 472 7.93 -18.73 4.05
C SER A 472 8.78 -17.59 3.52
N CYS A 473 8.29 -16.35 3.57
CA CYS A 473 9.03 -15.14 3.19
C CYS A 473 10.29 -14.90 4.00
N ALA A 474 10.22 -15.06 5.32
CA ALA A 474 11.35 -14.84 6.20
C ALA A 474 12.51 -15.82 5.93
N GLY A 475 12.25 -16.99 5.35
CA GLY A 475 13.29 -17.92 4.91
C GLY A 475 14.26 -18.38 6.01
N GLY A 476 13.84 -18.34 7.28
CA GLY A 476 14.65 -18.66 8.45
C GLY A 476 15.21 -17.44 9.21
N ILE A 477 15.05 -16.22 8.69
CA ILE A 477 15.35 -14.99 9.42
C ILE A 477 14.35 -14.83 10.58
N PRO A 478 14.81 -14.62 11.84
CA PRO A 478 13.91 -14.55 12.99
C PRO A 478 12.92 -13.36 12.91
N PRO A 479 11.64 -13.55 13.28
CA PRO A 479 10.63 -12.49 13.27
C PRO A 479 11.04 -11.20 14.01
N PRO A 480 11.74 -11.24 15.16
CA PRO A 480 12.18 -10.02 15.87
C PRO A 480 13.16 -9.13 15.09
N LYS A 481 13.75 -9.62 13.98
CA LYS A 481 14.60 -8.79 13.12
C LYS A 481 13.80 -7.93 12.15
N PHE A 482 12.50 -8.19 11.99
CA PHE A 482 11.63 -7.44 11.11
C PHE A 482 10.98 -6.26 11.85
N GLY A 483 10.96 -5.10 11.22
CA GLY A 483 10.24 -3.92 11.69
C GLY A 483 9.06 -3.58 10.77
N GLU A 484 8.10 -2.82 11.27
CA GLU A 484 6.83 -2.55 10.57
C GLU A 484 6.82 -1.26 9.76
N THR A 485 7.99 -0.62 9.58
CA THR A 485 8.11 0.63 8.85
C THR A 485 9.03 0.46 7.64
N TRP A 486 8.81 1.28 6.61
CA TRP A 486 9.64 1.31 5.40
C TRP A 486 11.12 1.68 5.68
N ARG A 487 11.45 2.13 6.89
CA ARG A 487 12.83 2.43 7.33
C ARG A 487 13.58 1.16 7.75
N ASP A 488 12.86 0.07 8.00
CA ASP A 488 13.43 -1.19 8.46
C ASP A 488 13.96 -1.99 7.29
N ARG A 489 15.23 -2.42 7.39
CA ARG A 489 15.88 -3.22 6.33
C ARG A 489 15.15 -4.54 6.07
N PHE A 490 14.65 -5.15 7.13
CA PHE A 490 13.73 -6.27 7.06
C PHE A 490 12.34 -5.72 7.38
N TYR A 491 11.59 -5.43 6.34
CA TYR A 491 10.33 -4.72 6.41
C TYR A 491 9.15 -5.70 6.39
N LEU A 492 8.43 -5.74 7.50
CA LEU A 492 7.17 -6.45 7.67
C LEU A 492 6.01 -5.55 7.27
N THR A 493 5.71 -5.57 5.98
CA THR A 493 4.67 -4.76 5.35
C THR A 493 3.26 -5.36 5.55
N LYS A 494 2.25 -4.62 5.13
CA LYS A 494 0.85 -5.03 4.94
C LYS A 494 0.43 -4.95 3.45
N ALA A 495 1.41 -4.79 2.55
CA ALA A 495 1.24 -4.85 1.11
C ALA A 495 0.87 -6.28 0.66
N ASN A 496 0.00 -6.44 -0.34
CA ASN A 496 -0.26 -7.77 -0.89
C ASN A 496 0.90 -8.21 -1.81
N HIS A 497 0.83 -9.42 -2.35
CA HIS A 497 1.90 -10.00 -3.18
C HIS A 497 2.25 -9.12 -4.38
N GLU A 498 1.28 -8.47 -5.04
CA GLU A 498 1.53 -7.60 -6.19
C GLU A 498 2.11 -6.25 -5.79
N ASP A 499 1.62 -5.66 -4.71
CA ASP A 499 2.06 -4.33 -4.28
C ASP A 499 3.55 -4.31 -3.92
N MET A 500 4.07 -5.44 -3.42
CA MET A 500 5.50 -5.59 -3.14
C MET A 500 6.38 -5.54 -4.40
N ARG A 501 5.81 -5.62 -5.60
CA ARG A 501 6.53 -5.42 -6.87
C ARG A 501 6.51 -3.94 -7.33
N PHE A 502 6.14 -3.03 -6.44
CA PHE A 502 6.07 -1.57 -6.65
C PHE A 502 4.99 -1.09 -7.62
N LEU A 503 4.10 -1.99 -8.06
CA LEU A 503 3.13 -1.74 -9.12
C LEU A 503 2.17 -0.58 -8.79
N ASN A 504 1.67 -0.54 -7.56
CA ASN A 504 0.64 0.41 -7.12
C ASN A 504 1.20 1.57 -6.28
N GLY A 505 2.52 1.72 -6.21
CA GLY A 505 3.16 2.79 -5.46
C GLY A 505 3.14 2.62 -3.95
N ASP A 506 2.94 3.71 -3.20
CA ASP A 506 2.92 3.74 -1.74
C ASP A 506 1.54 4.11 -1.20
N SER A 507 1.15 3.45 -0.10
CA SER A 507 -0.01 3.87 0.69
C SER A 507 0.20 5.25 1.30
N ARG A 508 -0.91 5.95 1.46
CA ARG A 508 -0.96 7.34 1.88
C ARG A 508 -0.91 7.48 3.40
N TRP A 509 -1.70 6.66 4.09
CA TRP A 509 -2.01 6.76 5.52
C TRP A 509 -1.45 5.60 6.35
N ASN A 510 -0.75 4.68 5.71
CA ASN A 510 -0.25 3.48 6.34
C ASN A 510 1.25 3.33 6.05
N GLU A 511 2.10 3.64 7.04
CA GLU A 511 3.55 3.47 6.93
C GLU A 511 3.96 2.01 6.66
N ALA A 512 3.12 1.05 7.04
CA ALA A 512 3.33 -0.38 6.77
C ALA A 512 2.92 -0.78 5.35
N LYS A 513 2.60 0.14 4.44
CA LYS A 513 2.30 -0.15 3.02
C LYS A 513 3.05 0.80 2.06
N LYS A 514 4.32 1.10 2.35
CA LYS A 514 5.16 1.99 1.52
C LYS A 514 6.37 1.27 0.84
N PRO A 515 6.13 0.39 -0.15
CA PRO A 515 7.20 -0.38 -0.80
C PRO A 515 8.21 0.47 -1.58
N LEU A 516 7.80 1.58 -2.22
CA LEU A 516 8.71 2.44 -2.96
C LEU A 516 9.59 3.28 -2.03
N LYS A 517 9.06 3.82 -0.92
CA LYS A 517 9.90 4.46 0.10
C LYS A 517 10.92 3.50 0.69
N TRP A 518 10.54 2.25 0.91
CA TRP A 518 11.46 1.23 1.41
C TRP A 518 12.61 1.02 0.43
N LEU A 519 12.33 0.95 -0.88
CA LEU A 519 13.36 0.89 -1.91
C LEU A 519 14.26 2.14 -1.89
N GLU A 520 13.64 3.33 -1.89
CA GLU A 520 14.34 4.62 -1.88
C GLU A 520 15.30 4.82 -0.71
N CYS A 521 15.00 4.23 0.46
CA CYS A 521 15.74 4.47 1.69
C CYS A 521 16.80 3.41 1.99
N LEU A 522 16.75 2.30 1.26
CA LEU A 522 17.77 1.26 1.31
C LEU A 522 18.86 1.44 0.27
N LEU A 523 18.50 2.09 -0.83
CA LEU A 523 19.42 2.61 -1.84
C LEU A 523 20.00 3.92 -1.30
#